data_AF-A0A7S0LYV1-F1
#
_entry.id   AF-A0A7S0LYV1-F1
#
_cell.length_a   1.000
_cell.length_b   1.000
_cell.length_c   1.000
_cell.angle_alpha   90.00
_cell.angle_beta   90.00
_cell.angle_gamma   90.00
#
_symmetry.space_group_name_H-M   'P 1'
#
loop_
_entity.id
_entity.type
_entity.pdbx_description
1 polymer ?
#
loop_
_entity_poly.entity_id
_entity_poly.type
_entity_poly.pdbx_seq_one_letter_code
_entity_poly.pdbx_strand_id
1 'polypeptide(L)'
;VWKVSNYWREPPSEIDRPPSVSVKKILIVLSDTGGGHKASASALSAALNELRPEGVEIKIVDVLEDYTLWFSNRLYNWWVTMPEIWGTIYHTTKQVHDLPWPLDTRKSLELTYLEGFTRCIQEEAPDIIVSVHPILQASPRACQQVKHGRHIPFVTVVTDLADAHPWWFNPAADRIVVPTDDARAQAISRGIDPARLAVCGLPLRKGFWHVDASPDRRAEVRRALGLRVDGPVVLL
;
A
#
# COMPACT_ATOMS: atom_id res chain seq x y z
N VAL A 1 -17.46 -3.43 25.93
CA VAL A 1 -17.40 -4.70 25.16
C VAL A 1 -16.88 -4.35 23.77
N TRP A 2 -15.58 -4.53 23.54
CA TRP A 2 -14.95 -4.22 22.26
C TRP A 2 -15.33 -5.31 21.26
N LYS A 3 -16.13 -4.95 20.24
CA LYS A 3 -16.47 -5.85 19.13
C LYS A 3 -15.20 -6.07 18.31
N VAL A 4 -14.67 -7.29 18.36
CA VAL A 4 -13.69 -7.77 17.38
C VAL A 4 -14.37 -7.66 16.02
N SER A 5 -13.85 -6.77 15.18
CA SER A 5 -14.47 -6.38 13.92
C SER A 5 -14.49 -7.52 12.91
N ASN A 6 -15.65 -7.70 12.27
CA ASN A 6 -15.95 -8.66 11.21
C ASN A 6 -15.24 -8.31 9.87
N TYR A 7 -13.93 -8.06 9.86
CA TYR A 7 -13.20 -7.69 8.63
C TYR A 7 -12.86 -8.89 7.73
N TRP A 8 -13.23 -10.11 8.11
CA TRP A 8 -13.09 -11.28 7.24
C TRP A 8 -14.34 -11.41 6.37
N ARG A 9 -14.24 -11.02 5.10
CA ARG A 9 -15.20 -11.38 4.06
C ARG A 9 -14.57 -12.49 3.20
N GLU A 10 -15.38 -13.46 2.78
CA GLU A 10 -14.97 -14.42 1.75
C GLU A 10 -14.52 -13.66 0.49
N PRO A 11 -13.47 -14.12 -0.22
CA PRO A 11 -13.04 -13.48 -1.45
C PRO A 11 -14.22 -13.41 -2.44
N PRO A 12 -14.36 -12.32 -3.22
CA PRO A 12 -15.42 -12.21 -4.22
C PRO A 12 -15.43 -13.44 -5.14
N SER A 13 -16.62 -14.00 -5.38
CA SER A 13 -16.79 -15.29 -6.06
C SER A 13 -16.32 -15.27 -7.52
N GLU A 14 -16.25 -14.12 -8.17
CA GLU A 14 -15.77 -13.98 -9.55
C GLU A 14 -15.03 -12.64 -9.72
N ILE A 15 -13.71 -12.69 -9.81
CA ILE A 15 -12.92 -11.61 -10.40
C ILE A 15 -12.89 -11.90 -11.90
N ASP A 16 -13.58 -11.06 -12.67
CA ASP A 16 -13.62 -11.10 -14.12
C ASP A 16 -12.19 -11.21 -14.67
N ARG A 17 -11.83 -12.37 -15.22
CA ARG A 17 -10.45 -12.65 -15.65
C ARG A 17 -10.24 -11.97 -17.00
N PRO A 18 -9.39 -10.93 -17.11
CA PRO A 18 -9.04 -10.39 -18.41
C PRO A 18 -8.36 -11.48 -19.28
N PRO A 19 -8.40 -11.35 -20.63
CA PRO A 19 -7.88 -12.36 -21.54
C PRO A 19 -6.42 -12.69 -21.24
N SER A 20 -6.05 -13.96 -21.46
CA SER A 20 -4.83 -14.63 -21.01
C SER A 20 -3.52 -13.96 -21.47
N VAL A 21 -3.16 -12.85 -20.84
CA VAL A 21 -1.77 -12.43 -20.74
C VAL A 21 -1.17 -13.31 -19.65
N SER A 22 -0.18 -14.14 -20.00
CA SER A 22 0.59 -14.84 -18.99
C SER A 22 1.33 -13.77 -18.17
N VAL A 23 0.78 -13.41 -17.01
CA VAL A 23 1.49 -12.56 -16.05
C VAL A 23 2.76 -13.30 -15.69
N LYS A 24 3.93 -12.68 -15.88
CA LYS A 24 5.24 -13.23 -15.55
C LYS A 24 5.92 -12.43 -14.44
N LYS A 25 5.58 -11.15 -14.29
CA LYS A 25 6.17 -10.31 -13.24
C LYS A 25 5.16 -9.36 -12.58
N ILE A 26 5.10 -9.42 -11.26
CA ILE A 26 4.39 -8.46 -10.40
C ILE A 26 5.43 -7.61 -9.66
N LEU A 27 5.37 -6.30 -9.86
CA LEU A 27 6.24 -5.34 -9.18
C LEU A 27 5.47 -4.64 -8.07
N ILE A 28 5.88 -4.86 -6.83
CA ILE A 28 5.36 -4.16 -5.65
C ILE A 28 6.26 -2.94 -5.40
N VAL A 29 5.72 -1.74 -5.53
CA VAL A 29 6.47 -0.49 -5.34
C VAL A 29 6.14 0.16 -4.01
N LEU A 30 7.17 0.62 -3.32
CA LEU A 30 7.06 1.32 -2.03
C LEU A 30 8.12 2.42 -1.89
N SER A 31 8.06 3.12 -0.75
CA SER A 31 9.20 3.83 -0.19
C SER A 31 9.28 3.54 1.32
N ASP A 32 10.48 3.25 1.83
CA ASP A 32 10.74 2.89 3.23
C ASP A 32 10.79 4.13 4.14
N THR A 33 9.64 4.81 4.23
CA THR A 33 9.39 6.02 5.03
C THR A 33 8.90 5.71 6.44
N GLY A 34 9.63 4.85 7.17
CA GLY A 34 9.26 4.47 8.55
C GLY A 34 8.62 3.09 8.68
N GLY A 35 8.92 2.15 7.78
CA GLY A 35 8.72 0.70 7.96
C GLY A 35 7.31 0.14 7.74
N GLY A 36 6.24 0.91 7.96
CA GLY A 36 4.85 0.41 7.83
C GLY A 36 4.48 -0.09 6.43
N HIS A 37 4.92 0.63 5.39
CA HIS A 37 4.70 0.26 4.00
C HIS A 37 5.48 -1.00 3.59
N LYS A 38 6.70 -1.17 4.11
CA LYS A 38 7.54 -2.35 3.89
C LYS A 38 6.94 -3.62 4.48
N ALA A 39 6.33 -3.53 5.66
CA ALA A 39 5.60 -4.65 6.26
C ALA A 39 4.43 -5.08 5.36
N SER A 40 3.67 -4.12 4.81
CA SER A 40 2.55 -4.39 3.90
C SER A 40 3.02 -5.01 2.58
N ALA A 41 4.08 -4.48 1.96
CA ALA A 41 4.68 -5.06 0.75
C ALA A 41 5.17 -6.50 0.97
N SER A 42 5.84 -6.74 2.10
CA SER A 42 6.34 -8.07 2.45
C SER A 42 5.21 -9.06 2.70
N ALA A 43 4.13 -8.62 3.36
CA ALA A 43 2.93 -9.42 3.57
C ALA A 43 2.26 -9.80 2.24
N LEU A 44 2.09 -8.84 1.32
CA LEU A 44 1.55 -9.09 -0.01
C LEU A 44 2.44 -10.05 -0.81
N SER A 45 3.76 -9.83 -0.82
CA SER A 45 4.69 -10.72 -1.52
C SER A 45 4.61 -12.15 -0.98
N ALA A 46 4.59 -12.32 0.35
CA ALA A 46 4.47 -13.64 0.97
C ALA A 46 3.13 -14.32 0.61
N ALA A 47 2.02 -13.58 0.65
CA ALA A 47 0.70 -14.10 0.30
C ALA A 47 0.62 -14.50 -1.18
N LEU A 48 1.12 -13.66 -2.09
CA LEU A 48 1.13 -13.94 -3.52
C LEU A 48 2.01 -15.17 -3.84
N ASN A 49 3.17 -15.32 -3.20
CA ASN A 49 4.00 -16.51 -3.36
C ASN A 49 3.29 -17.79 -2.86
N GLU A 50 2.52 -17.71 -1.77
CA GLU A 50 1.75 -18.83 -1.25
C GLU A 50 0.56 -19.23 -2.14
N LEU A 51 -0.06 -18.27 -2.82
CA LEU A 51 -1.16 -18.50 -3.77
C LEU A 51 -0.71 -19.16 -5.10
N ARG A 52 0.57 -19.56 -5.21
CA ARG A 52 1.13 -20.38 -6.29
C ARG A 52 0.90 -19.84 -7.72
N PRO A 53 1.30 -18.60 -8.05
CA PRO A 53 1.42 -18.23 -9.44
C PRO A 53 2.73 -18.85 -9.98
N GLU A 54 2.69 -20.13 -10.39
CA GLU A 54 3.85 -20.79 -11.00
C GLU A 54 4.39 -19.95 -12.16
N GLY A 55 5.69 -19.68 -12.13
CA GLY A 55 6.36 -18.87 -13.16
C GLY A 55 6.13 -17.35 -13.07
N VAL A 56 5.56 -16.85 -11.97
CA VAL A 56 5.43 -15.40 -11.71
C VAL A 56 6.48 -14.93 -10.72
N GLU A 57 7.33 -14.01 -11.19
CA GLU A 57 8.28 -13.29 -10.36
C GLU A 57 7.54 -12.18 -9.59
N ILE A 58 7.71 -12.15 -8.26
CA ILE A 58 7.20 -11.08 -7.42
C ILE A 58 8.40 -10.32 -6.86
N LYS A 59 8.53 -9.04 -7.22
CA LYS A 59 9.66 -8.20 -6.80
C LYS A 59 9.15 -6.99 -6.02
N ILE A 60 9.82 -6.67 -4.92
CA ILE A 60 9.60 -5.43 -4.17
C ILE A 60 10.70 -4.44 -4.55
N VAL A 61 10.34 -3.21 -4.86
CA VAL A 61 11.29 -2.14 -5.19
C VAL A 61 10.97 -0.88 -4.40
N ASP A 62 11.99 -0.27 -3.80
CA ASP A 62 11.89 1.07 -3.25
C ASP A 62 12.20 2.07 -4.35
N VAL A 63 11.16 2.63 -4.97
CA VAL A 63 11.36 3.48 -6.15
C VAL A 63 12.06 4.78 -5.76
N LEU A 64 11.85 5.27 -4.53
CA LEU A 64 12.49 6.52 -4.14
C LEU A 64 13.99 6.31 -3.90
N GLU A 65 14.34 5.28 -3.14
CA GLU A 65 15.72 4.92 -2.81
C GLU A 65 16.51 4.42 -4.03
N ASP A 66 15.96 3.46 -4.78
CA ASP A 66 16.71 2.77 -5.84
C ASP A 66 16.77 3.57 -7.14
N TYR A 67 15.78 4.44 -7.39
CA TYR A 67 15.58 5.04 -8.72
C TYR A 67 15.48 6.57 -8.77
N THR A 68 15.35 7.29 -7.66
CA THR A 68 15.12 8.76 -7.74
C THR A 68 16.09 9.57 -6.88
N LEU A 69 16.14 9.31 -5.58
CA LEU A 69 16.87 10.11 -4.61
C LEU A 69 18.17 9.41 -4.20
N TRP A 70 19.11 9.29 -5.15
CA TRP A 70 20.47 8.80 -4.88
C TRP A 70 21.20 9.65 -3.81
N PHE A 71 20.79 10.91 -3.59
CA PHE A 71 21.35 11.76 -2.54
C PHE A 71 20.59 11.64 -1.21
N SER A 72 21.21 10.92 -0.28
CA SER A 72 20.93 10.82 1.15
C SER A 72 19.47 10.49 1.52
N ASN A 73 19.08 9.25 1.29
CA ASN A 73 17.98 8.61 2.04
C ASN A 73 18.10 8.85 3.55
N ARG A 74 19.31 9.04 4.08
CA ARG A 74 19.54 9.40 5.48
C ARG A 74 18.89 10.72 5.88
N LEU A 75 18.94 11.77 5.07
CA LEU A 75 18.35 13.06 5.42
C LEU A 75 16.83 13.00 5.29
N TYR A 76 16.32 12.47 4.17
CA TYR A 76 14.88 12.26 3.97
C TYR A 76 14.28 11.36 5.06
N ASN A 77 14.87 10.19 5.32
CA ASN A 77 14.46 9.30 6.41
C ASN A 77 14.61 9.96 7.78
N TRP A 78 15.63 10.79 8.00
CA TRP A 78 15.79 11.52 9.26
C TRP A 78 14.64 12.51 9.53
N TRP A 79 14.18 13.28 8.54
CA TRP A 79 13.06 14.20 8.75
C TRP A 79 11.69 13.50 8.73
N VAL A 80 11.51 12.43 7.92
CA VAL A 80 10.25 11.65 7.86
C VAL A 80 10.05 10.78 9.11
N THR A 81 11.13 10.37 9.78
CA THR A 81 11.05 9.69 11.08
C THR A 81 10.79 10.64 12.25
N MET A 82 10.74 11.96 12.03
CA MET A 82 10.29 12.92 13.05
C MET A 82 8.76 13.02 13.04
N PRO A 83 8.07 12.57 14.10
CA PRO A 83 6.61 12.50 14.12
C PRO A 83 5.92 13.86 13.94
N GLU A 84 6.52 14.93 14.45
CA GLU A 84 5.94 16.28 14.38
C GLU A 84 6.06 16.90 12.97
N ILE A 85 7.19 16.67 12.30
CA ILE A 85 7.43 17.18 10.95
C ILE A 85 6.63 16.36 9.95
N TRP A 86 6.64 15.03 10.09
CA TRP A 86 5.81 14.17 9.28
C TRP A 86 4.32 14.43 9.49
N GLY A 87 3.86 14.61 10.73
CA GLY A 87 2.48 14.99 11.05
C GLY A 87 2.09 16.33 10.43
N THR A 88 2.97 17.34 10.54
CA THR A 88 2.74 18.66 9.92
C THR A 88 2.66 18.57 8.41
N ILE A 89 3.58 17.85 7.76
CA ILE A 89 3.56 17.62 6.31
C ILE A 89 2.27 16.89 5.94
N TYR A 90 1.97 15.76 6.60
CA TYR A 90 0.78 14.94 6.36
C TYR A 90 -0.51 15.75 6.45
N HIS A 91 -0.69 16.54 7.52
CA HIS A 91 -1.89 17.37 7.70
C HIS A 91 -1.93 18.54 6.72
N THR A 92 -0.79 19.16 6.42
CA THR A 92 -0.73 20.27 5.46
C THR A 92 -1.02 19.78 4.05
N THR A 93 -0.35 18.72 3.58
CA THR A 93 -0.57 18.13 2.25
C THR A 93 -1.97 17.57 2.10
N LYS A 94 -2.58 17.14 3.21
CA LYS A 94 -4.00 16.77 3.25
C LYS A 94 -4.95 17.94 3.11
N GLN A 95 -4.55 19.17 3.41
CA GLN A 95 -5.39 20.37 3.18
C GLN A 95 -5.19 20.97 1.79
N VAL A 96 -4.04 20.69 1.14
CA VAL A 96 -3.68 21.22 -0.20
C VAL A 96 -3.65 20.13 -1.28
N HIS A 97 -4.68 19.28 -1.29
CA HIS A 97 -4.94 18.30 -2.34
C HIS A 97 -6.10 18.78 -3.23
N ASP A 98 -6.15 18.34 -4.48
CA ASP A 98 -7.19 18.69 -5.46
C ASP A 98 -7.28 20.20 -5.82
N LEU A 99 -6.24 20.98 -5.50
CA LEU A 99 -6.11 22.36 -5.94
C LEU A 99 -5.65 22.44 -7.41
N PRO A 100 -5.88 23.58 -8.12
CA PRO A 100 -5.27 23.79 -9.42
C PRO A 100 -3.73 23.88 -9.31
N TRP A 101 -3.04 23.46 -10.37
CA TRP A 101 -1.59 23.62 -10.48
C TRP A 101 -1.22 25.12 -10.38
N PRO A 102 -0.18 25.52 -9.60
CA PRO A 102 0.85 24.68 -8.95
C PRO A 102 0.61 24.34 -7.47
N LEU A 103 -0.57 24.66 -6.92
CA LEU A 103 -0.88 24.42 -5.49
C LEU A 103 -1.19 22.94 -5.19
N ASP A 104 -1.40 22.14 -6.23
CA ASP A 104 -1.55 20.69 -6.14
C ASP A 104 -0.23 20.01 -5.76
N THR A 105 -0.07 19.74 -4.47
CA THR A 105 1.13 19.08 -3.93
C THR A 105 1.39 17.72 -4.54
N ARG A 106 0.35 17.02 -5.03
CA ARG A 106 0.49 15.71 -5.67
C ARG A 106 1.23 15.83 -7.00
N LYS A 107 0.87 16.81 -7.84
CA LYS A 107 1.54 17.03 -9.14
C LYS A 107 2.98 17.48 -8.95
N SER A 108 3.24 18.34 -7.96
CA SER A 108 4.60 18.82 -7.69
C SER A 108 5.49 17.67 -7.23
N LEU A 109 4.97 16.79 -6.39
CA LEU A 109 5.66 15.60 -5.93
C LEU A 109 5.86 14.56 -7.05
N GLU A 110 4.86 14.37 -7.91
CA GLU A 110 4.98 13.50 -9.08
C GLU A 110 6.21 13.85 -9.92
N LEU A 111 6.43 15.14 -10.20
CA LEU A 111 7.57 15.60 -11.00
C LEU A 111 8.93 15.23 -10.38
N THR A 112 9.03 15.05 -9.06
CA THR A 112 10.32 14.74 -8.42
C THR A 112 10.72 13.27 -8.57
N TYR A 113 9.76 12.37 -8.81
CA TYR A 113 10.03 10.93 -8.87
C TYR A 113 9.65 10.28 -10.22
N LEU A 114 8.93 10.99 -11.12
CA LEU A 114 8.39 10.43 -12.36
C LEU A 114 9.46 9.83 -13.28
N GLU A 115 10.61 10.49 -13.43
CA GLU A 115 11.71 10.01 -14.27
C GLU A 115 12.31 8.71 -13.71
N GLY A 116 12.57 8.65 -12.41
CA GLY A 116 13.04 7.44 -11.76
C GLY A 116 12.02 6.31 -11.79
N PHE A 117 10.74 6.62 -11.59
CA PHE A 117 9.66 5.63 -11.72
C PHE A 117 9.56 5.08 -13.15
N THR A 118 9.70 5.94 -14.16
CA THR A 118 9.74 5.55 -15.58
C THR A 118 10.90 4.60 -15.85
N ARG A 119 12.11 4.92 -15.36
CA ARG A 119 13.29 4.04 -15.45
C ARG A 119 13.07 2.70 -14.74
N CYS A 120 12.47 2.71 -13.55
CA CYS A 120 12.11 1.50 -12.82
C CYS A 120 11.20 0.58 -13.65
N ILE A 121 10.14 1.13 -14.26
CA ILE A 121 9.25 0.33 -15.13
C ILE A 121 10.03 -0.22 -16.35
N GLN A 122 10.93 0.56 -16.95
CA GLN A 122 11.72 0.15 -18.12
C GLN A 122 12.67 -1.01 -17.80
N GLU A 123 13.39 -0.92 -16.69
CA GLU A 123 14.35 -1.94 -16.27
C GLU A 123 13.66 -3.20 -15.75
N GLU A 124 12.62 -3.04 -14.94
CA GLU A 124 11.92 -4.19 -14.35
C GLU A 124 10.97 -4.88 -15.33
N ALA A 125 10.45 -4.15 -16.32
CA ALA A 125 9.49 -4.61 -17.31
C ALA A 125 8.28 -5.39 -16.72
N PRO A 126 7.54 -4.83 -15.73
CA PRO A 126 6.46 -5.55 -15.06
C PRO A 126 5.23 -5.78 -15.96
N ASP A 127 4.47 -6.81 -15.64
CA ASP A 127 3.13 -7.05 -16.19
C ASP A 127 2.04 -6.42 -15.33
N ILE A 128 2.26 -6.32 -14.01
CA ILE A 128 1.36 -5.67 -13.05
C ILE A 128 2.20 -4.86 -12.06
N ILE A 129 1.71 -3.68 -11.67
CA ILE A 129 2.30 -2.88 -10.60
C ILE A 129 1.32 -2.81 -9.43
N VAL A 130 1.82 -3.04 -8.22
CA VAL A 130 1.08 -2.90 -6.96
C VAL A 130 1.78 -1.83 -6.12
N SER A 131 1.12 -0.71 -5.86
CA SER A 131 1.67 0.36 -5.04
C SER A 131 1.10 0.33 -3.63
N VAL A 132 1.99 0.32 -2.64
CA VAL A 132 1.65 0.33 -1.21
C VAL A 132 2.08 1.63 -0.52
N HIS A 133 2.26 2.72 -1.28
CA HIS A 133 2.74 3.99 -0.72
C HIS A 133 2.01 5.20 -1.32
N PRO A 134 1.51 6.17 -0.52
CA PRO A 134 0.66 7.27 -1.01
C PRO A 134 1.37 8.20 -1.99
N ILE A 135 2.69 8.36 -1.89
CA ILE A 135 3.47 9.21 -2.81
C ILE A 135 3.51 8.62 -4.22
N LEU A 136 3.48 7.29 -4.37
CA LEU A 136 3.75 6.64 -5.65
C LEU A 136 2.51 6.51 -6.55
N GLN A 137 1.43 7.22 -6.24
CA GLN A 137 0.13 6.98 -6.88
C GLN A 137 -0.05 7.69 -8.21
N ALA A 138 0.80 8.65 -8.58
CA ALA A 138 0.72 9.32 -9.89
C ALA A 138 1.39 8.54 -11.05
N SER A 139 1.95 7.37 -10.74
CA SER A 139 2.63 6.45 -11.66
C SER A 139 1.81 5.79 -12.79
N PRO A 140 0.46 5.77 -12.83
CA PRO A 140 -0.26 5.35 -14.03
C PRO A 140 0.11 6.15 -15.29
N ARG A 141 0.54 7.42 -15.13
CA ARG A 141 1.10 8.22 -16.23
C ARG A 141 2.46 7.71 -16.71
N ALA A 142 3.34 7.31 -15.79
CA ALA A 142 4.62 6.67 -16.14
C ALA A 142 4.38 5.37 -16.94
N CYS A 143 3.39 4.58 -16.53
CA CYS A 143 3.00 3.36 -17.25
C CYS A 143 2.59 3.65 -18.70
N GLN A 144 1.87 4.76 -18.94
CA GLN A 144 1.48 5.20 -20.28
C GLN A 144 2.69 5.67 -21.12
N GLN A 145 3.67 6.33 -20.50
CA GLN A 145 4.87 6.84 -21.18
C GLN A 145 5.83 5.73 -21.64
N VAL A 146 5.98 4.67 -20.84
CA VAL A 146 7.03 3.66 -21.07
C VAL A 146 6.72 2.66 -22.19
N LYS A 147 5.45 2.33 -22.42
CA LYS A 147 5.11 1.09 -23.16
C LYS A 147 4.52 1.24 -24.55
N HIS A 148 4.83 2.29 -25.33
CA HIS A 148 4.41 2.40 -26.75
C HIS A 148 2.93 2.00 -27.03
N GLY A 149 2.02 2.27 -26.07
CA GLY A 149 0.61 1.90 -26.16
C GLY A 149 0.15 0.62 -25.42
N ARG A 150 1.03 -0.15 -24.77
CA ARG A 150 0.63 -1.30 -23.92
C ARG A 150 0.32 -0.85 -22.50
N HIS A 151 -0.90 -1.12 -22.06
CA HIS A 151 -1.39 -0.85 -20.71
C HIS A 151 -0.75 -1.81 -19.68
N ILE A 152 -0.24 -1.27 -18.57
CA ILE A 152 0.22 -2.04 -17.39
C ILE A 152 -0.79 -1.81 -16.27
N PRO A 153 -1.54 -2.83 -15.83
CA PRO A 153 -2.44 -2.72 -14.70
C PRO A 153 -1.74 -2.15 -13.47
N PHE A 154 -2.32 -1.09 -12.91
CA PHE A 154 -1.84 -0.40 -11.73
C PHE A 154 -2.84 -0.54 -10.58
N VAL A 155 -2.41 -1.23 -9.53
CA VAL A 155 -3.22 -1.50 -8.33
C VAL A 155 -2.67 -0.69 -7.16
N THR A 156 -3.54 0.08 -6.51
CA THR A 156 -3.24 0.77 -5.26
C THR A 156 -3.70 -0.08 -4.09
N VAL A 157 -2.86 -0.30 -3.09
CA VAL A 157 -3.24 -0.92 -1.81
C VAL A 157 -3.02 0.10 -0.70
N VAL A 158 -4.12 0.65 -0.19
CA VAL A 158 -4.11 1.67 0.85
C VAL A 158 -3.75 1.04 2.19
N THR A 159 -2.73 1.59 2.85
CA THR A 159 -2.25 1.12 4.16
C THR A 159 -2.70 2.00 5.33
N ASP A 160 -3.43 3.09 5.06
CA ASP A 160 -3.99 3.99 6.07
C ASP A 160 -5.35 3.45 6.57
N LEU A 161 -5.48 3.16 7.86
CA LEU A 161 -6.65 2.46 8.42
C LEU A 161 -7.89 3.35 8.62
N ALA A 162 -7.70 4.58 9.09
CA ALA A 162 -8.80 5.45 9.51
C ALA A 162 -9.04 6.59 8.52
N ASP A 163 -8.09 7.51 8.44
CA ASP A 163 -8.25 8.78 7.74
C ASP A 163 -7.23 8.89 6.61
N ALA A 164 -7.49 8.16 5.52
CA ALA A 164 -6.52 7.93 4.45
C ALA A 164 -6.09 9.24 3.78
N HIS A 165 -4.80 9.35 3.51
CA HIS A 165 -4.26 10.52 2.84
C HIS A 165 -4.84 10.64 1.40
N PRO A 166 -5.26 11.84 0.97
CA PRO A 166 -5.78 12.09 -0.38
C PRO A 166 -4.98 11.48 -1.53
N TRP A 167 -3.65 11.47 -1.40
CA TRP A 167 -2.74 10.99 -2.44
C TRP A 167 -2.95 9.53 -2.80
N TRP A 168 -3.53 8.71 -1.92
CA TRP A 168 -3.94 7.34 -2.22
C TRP A 168 -4.91 7.24 -3.40
N PHE A 169 -5.77 8.24 -3.58
CA PHE A 169 -6.92 8.14 -4.46
C PHE A 169 -6.61 8.74 -5.83
N ASN A 170 -6.01 7.93 -6.70
CA ASN A 170 -5.84 8.27 -8.11
C ASN A 170 -6.92 7.64 -8.99
N PRO A 171 -7.81 8.42 -9.65
CA PRO A 171 -8.79 7.89 -10.60
C PRO A 171 -8.17 7.18 -11.82
N ALA A 172 -6.88 7.36 -12.08
CA ALA A 172 -6.16 6.66 -13.15
C ALA A 172 -5.69 5.25 -12.74
N ALA A 173 -5.82 4.84 -11.48
CA ALA A 173 -5.55 3.47 -11.07
C ALA A 173 -6.65 2.52 -11.60
N ASP A 174 -6.26 1.30 -11.94
CA ASP A 174 -7.18 0.27 -12.41
C ASP A 174 -8.01 -0.31 -11.28
N ARG A 175 -7.37 -0.49 -10.12
CA ARG A 175 -7.99 -0.97 -8.89
C ARG A 175 -7.40 -0.26 -7.68
N ILE A 176 -8.25 0.02 -6.70
CA ILE A 176 -7.86 0.57 -5.40
C ILE A 176 -8.43 -0.33 -4.31
N VAL A 177 -7.54 -0.97 -3.57
CA VAL A 177 -7.87 -1.81 -2.43
C VAL A 177 -7.74 -0.98 -1.15
N VAL A 178 -8.80 -0.94 -0.36
CA VAL A 178 -8.86 -0.17 0.89
C VAL A 178 -9.07 -1.08 2.09
N PRO A 179 -8.59 -0.70 3.29
CA PRO A 179 -8.67 -1.58 4.45
C PRO A 179 -10.04 -1.57 5.14
N THR A 180 -10.84 -0.51 4.96
CA THR A 180 -12.10 -0.31 5.69
C THR A 180 -13.19 0.26 4.78
N ASP A 181 -14.46 0.09 5.17
CA ASP A 181 -15.59 0.72 4.49
C ASP A 181 -15.55 2.25 4.61
N ASP A 182 -14.97 2.79 5.70
CA ASP A 182 -14.75 4.23 5.87
C ASP A 182 -13.75 4.78 4.84
N ALA A 183 -12.63 4.08 4.62
CA ALA A 183 -11.68 4.43 3.57
C ALA A 183 -12.30 4.31 2.17
N ARG A 184 -13.24 3.36 1.96
CA ARG A 184 -14.03 3.27 0.72
C ARG A 184 -14.92 4.49 0.54
N ALA A 185 -15.63 4.91 1.59
CA ALA A 185 -16.48 6.11 1.54
C ALA A 185 -15.66 7.37 1.26
N GLN A 186 -14.47 7.50 1.86
CA GLN A 186 -13.54 8.58 1.56
C GLN A 186 -13.11 8.56 0.09
N ALA A 187 -12.74 7.40 -0.46
CA ALA A 187 -12.37 7.26 -1.87
C ALA A 187 -13.52 7.70 -2.82
N ILE A 188 -14.75 7.28 -2.53
CA ILE A 188 -15.94 7.65 -3.33
C ILE A 188 -16.20 9.16 -3.26
N SER A 189 -16.10 9.76 -2.07
CA SER A 189 -16.28 11.21 -1.91
C SER A 189 -15.26 12.02 -2.72
N ARG A 190 -14.15 11.40 -3.12
CA ARG A 190 -13.06 11.97 -3.93
C ARG A 190 -13.17 11.60 -5.41
N GLY A 191 -14.30 11.05 -5.84
CA GLY A 191 -14.58 10.77 -7.25
C GLY A 191 -13.98 9.46 -7.78
N ILE A 192 -13.52 8.55 -6.91
CA ILE A 192 -13.15 7.20 -7.35
C ILE A 192 -14.42 6.41 -7.66
N ASP A 193 -14.44 5.81 -8.85
CA ASP A 193 -15.50 4.90 -9.28
C ASP A 193 -15.63 3.71 -8.31
N PRO A 194 -16.81 3.51 -7.68
CA PRO A 194 -17.08 2.38 -6.80
C PRO A 194 -16.75 1.00 -7.39
N ALA A 195 -16.82 0.84 -8.72
CA ALA A 195 -16.50 -0.41 -9.41
C ALA A 195 -14.99 -0.73 -9.41
N ARG A 196 -14.13 0.26 -9.14
CA ARG A 196 -12.68 0.08 -9.03
C ARG A 196 -12.21 -0.17 -7.59
N LEU A 197 -13.11 -0.06 -6.62
CA LEU A 197 -12.82 -0.18 -5.20
C LEU A 197 -13.10 -1.59 -4.68
N ALA A 198 -12.16 -2.14 -3.90
CA ALA A 198 -12.34 -3.36 -3.13
C ALA A 198 -11.98 -3.14 -1.66
N VAL A 199 -12.78 -3.68 -0.74
CA VAL A 199 -12.50 -3.62 0.70
C VAL A 199 -11.97 -4.99 1.13
N CYS A 200 -10.67 -5.08 1.42
CA CYS A 200 -10.00 -6.35 1.70
C CYS A 200 -9.25 -6.40 3.05
N GLY A 201 -9.31 -5.32 3.84
CA GLY A 201 -8.49 -5.21 5.05
C GLY A 201 -7.04 -4.80 4.75
N LEU A 202 -6.25 -4.65 5.83
CA LEU A 202 -4.83 -4.36 5.72
C LEU A 202 -4.04 -5.65 5.42
N PRO A 203 -3.04 -5.64 4.52
CA PRO A 203 -2.16 -6.79 4.35
C PRO A 203 -1.40 -7.10 5.64
N LEU A 204 -1.56 -8.33 6.14
CA LEU A 204 -0.88 -8.81 7.36
C LEU A 204 0.03 -9.99 7.04
N ARG A 205 1.13 -10.14 7.77
CA ARG A 205 1.98 -11.33 7.68
C ARG A 205 1.19 -12.59 8.07
N LYS A 206 1.54 -13.73 7.48
CA LYS A 206 0.88 -15.03 7.70
C LYS A 206 0.63 -15.39 9.17
N GLY A 207 1.60 -15.10 10.04
CA GLY A 207 1.47 -15.36 11.48
C GLY A 207 0.33 -14.61 12.18
N PHE A 208 -0.33 -13.65 11.53
CA PHE A 208 -1.49 -12.92 12.04
C PHE A 208 -2.81 -13.28 11.34
N TRP A 209 -2.82 -14.21 10.38
CA TRP A 209 -4.06 -14.59 9.69
C TRP A 209 -4.99 -15.40 10.59
N HIS A 210 -4.40 -16.21 11.48
CA HIS A 210 -5.12 -17.04 12.43
C HIS A 210 -4.68 -16.68 13.84
N VAL A 211 -5.53 -15.94 14.55
CA VAL A 211 -5.29 -15.57 15.95
C VAL A 211 -6.27 -16.34 16.82
N ASP A 212 -5.76 -17.29 17.59
CA ASP A 212 -6.52 -17.90 18.68
C ASP A 212 -6.49 -16.96 19.89
N ALA A 213 -7.61 -16.28 20.10
CA ALA A 213 -7.83 -15.34 21.21
C ALA A 213 -8.48 -16.01 22.44
N SER A 214 -8.52 -17.35 22.51
CA SER A 214 -9.09 -18.08 23.64
C SER A 214 -8.38 -17.69 24.97
N PRO A 215 -9.11 -17.71 26.11
CA PRO A 215 -8.50 -17.48 27.42
C PRO A 215 -7.29 -18.37 27.68
N ASP A 216 -7.38 -19.66 27.31
CA ASP A 216 -6.32 -20.65 27.54
C ASP A 216 -5.08 -20.34 26.74
N ARG A 217 -5.22 -20.05 25.43
CA ARG A 217 -4.09 -19.66 24.58
C ARG A 217 -3.44 -18.37 25.06
N ARG A 218 -4.23 -17.38 25.48
CA ARG A 218 -3.71 -16.13 26.05
C ARG A 218 -2.92 -16.38 27.33
N ALA A 219 -3.42 -17.23 28.23
CA ALA A 219 -2.73 -17.59 29.46
C ALA A 219 -1.41 -18.33 29.17
N GLU A 220 -1.42 -19.27 28.21
CA GLU A 220 -0.22 -19.98 27.74
C GLU A 220 0.85 -19.02 27.21
N VAL A 221 0.49 -18.14 26.28
CA VAL A 221 1.40 -17.14 25.69
C VAL A 221 1.94 -16.20 26.77
N ARG A 222 1.11 -15.77 27.72
CA ARG A 222 1.55 -14.92 28.85
C ARG A 222 2.61 -15.64 29.69
N ARG A 223 2.38 -16.91 30.08
CA ARG A 223 3.38 -17.68 30.83
C ARG A 223 4.69 -17.82 30.05
N ALA A 224 4.61 -18.13 28.75
CA ALA A 224 5.79 -18.29 27.90
C ALA A 224 6.62 -16.99 27.78
N LEU A 225 5.96 -15.83 27.83
CA LEU A 225 6.61 -14.52 27.81
C LEU A 225 6.99 -13.99 29.20
N GLY A 226 6.79 -14.78 30.27
CA GLY A 226 7.05 -14.34 31.65
C GLY A 226 6.11 -13.24 32.15
N LEU A 227 4.96 -13.08 31.50
CA LEU A 227 3.95 -12.08 31.84
C LEU A 227 2.96 -12.64 32.86
N ARG A 228 2.36 -11.74 33.66
CA ARG A 228 1.28 -12.09 34.57
C ARG A 228 0.11 -12.67 33.77
N VAL A 229 -0.35 -13.86 34.16
CA VAL A 229 -1.52 -14.51 33.55
C VAL A 229 -2.77 -13.69 33.81
N ASP A 230 -2.89 -13.12 35.01
CA ASP A 230 -4.03 -12.32 35.45
C ASP A 230 -3.69 -10.82 35.45
N GLY A 231 -4.66 -10.03 35.01
CA GLY A 231 -4.58 -8.57 34.95
C GLY A 231 -4.33 -8.01 33.55
N PRO A 232 -4.40 -6.66 33.43
CA PRO A 232 -4.13 -5.97 32.19
C PRO A 232 -2.65 -6.10 31.81
N VAL A 233 -2.39 -6.29 30.52
CA VAL A 233 -1.06 -6.24 29.91
C VAL A 233 -1.13 -5.16 28.83
N VAL A 234 -0.18 -4.24 28.87
CA VAL A 234 -0.04 -3.19 27.85
C VAL A 234 1.24 -3.50 27.08
N LEU A 235 1.10 -3.63 25.76
CA LEU A 235 2.23 -3.66 24.84
C LEU A 235 2.57 -2.19 24.53
N LEU A 236 3.77 -1.77 24.90
CA LEU A 236 4.31 -0.43 24.62
C LEU A 236 5.08 -0.43 23.31
#